data_AF-A0A132C511-F1
#
_entry.id   AF-A0A132C511-F1
#
_cell.length_a   1.000
_cell.length_b   1.000
_cell.length_c   1.000
_cell.angle_alpha   90.00
_cell.angle_beta   90.00
_cell.angle_gamma   90.00
#
_symmetry.space_group_name_H-M   'P 1'
#
loop_
_entity.id
_entity.type
_entity.pdbx_description
1 polymer ?
#
loop_
_entity_poly.entity_id
_entity_poly.type
_entity_poly.pdbx_seq_one_letter_code
_entity_poly.pdbx_strand_id
1 'polypeptide(L)'
;MRICIENIQPGVTQEELQAFLFKYTGKKFTAIQFIGQSGPRPGALIDIEGANWGALAEIRRRLHGMYWKRRRIGIWLFSFWERSDAAEARRQREARTQPPRGGPMTTFRR
;
A
#
# COMPACT_ATOMS: atom_id res chain seq x y z
N MET A 1 1.68 -4.35 8.64
CA MET A 1 0.43 -5.06 8.21
C MET A 1 -0.36 -4.14 7.29
N ARG A 2 -1.05 -4.67 6.26
CA ARG A 2 -1.72 -3.83 5.25
C ARG A 2 -3.24 -3.97 5.24
N ILE A 3 -3.91 -2.86 4.93
CA ILE A 3 -5.34 -2.82 4.63
C ILE A 3 -5.56 -2.34 3.20
N CYS A 4 -6.54 -2.90 2.51
CA CYS A 4 -7.00 -2.37 1.24
C CYS A 4 -8.42 -1.84 1.41
N ILE A 5 -8.64 -0.63 0.92
CA ILE A 5 -9.94 0.01 0.86
C ILE A 5 -10.39 -0.06 -0.59
N GLU A 6 -11.48 -0.78 -0.84
CA GLU A 6 -12.06 -0.94 -2.16
C GLU A 6 -13.22 0.05 -2.37
N ASN A 7 -13.45 0.40 -3.63
CA ASN A 7 -14.59 1.20 -4.09
C ASN A 7 -14.59 2.62 -3.52
N ILE A 8 -13.39 3.19 -3.35
CA ILE A 8 -13.23 4.61 -3.08
C ILE A 8 -13.65 5.44 -4.30
N GLN A 9 -14.03 6.69 -4.05
CA GLN A 9 -14.40 7.60 -5.12
C GLN A 9 -13.15 7.90 -5.99
N PRO A 10 -13.28 7.85 -7.33
CA PRO A 10 -12.20 8.29 -8.21
C PRO A 10 -11.90 9.77 -7.97
N GLY A 11 -10.61 10.13 -7.89
CA GLY A 11 -10.17 11.50 -7.61
C GLY A 11 -10.02 11.86 -6.14
N VAL A 12 -10.25 10.92 -5.21
CA VAL A 12 -9.87 11.11 -3.80
C VAL A 12 -8.36 11.27 -3.69
N THR A 13 -7.93 12.35 -3.04
CA THR A 13 -6.50 12.58 -2.80
C THR A 13 -6.01 11.78 -1.59
N GLN A 14 -4.69 11.65 -1.49
CA GLN A 14 -4.06 11.00 -0.35
C GLN A 14 -4.42 11.70 0.96
N GLU A 15 -4.46 13.03 0.98
CA GLU A 15 -4.76 13.79 2.20
C GLU A 15 -6.20 13.58 2.66
N GLU A 16 -7.17 13.55 1.73
CA GLU A 16 -8.58 13.29 2.06
C GLU A 16 -8.76 11.89 2.66
N LEU A 17 -8.11 10.88 2.06
CA LEU A 17 -8.15 9.51 2.56
C LEU A 17 -7.49 9.41 3.94
N GLN A 18 -6.35 10.07 4.13
CA GLN A 18 -5.64 10.11 5.40
C GLN A 18 -6.47 10.80 6.49
N ALA A 19 -7.11 11.93 6.18
CA ALA A 19 -7.99 12.64 7.12
C ALA A 19 -9.21 11.79 7.50
N PHE A 20 -9.82 11.11 6.52
CA PHE A 20 -10.91 10.17 6.77
C PHE A 20 -10.48 9.05 7.71
N LEU A 21 -9.36 8.39 7.43
CA LEU A 21 -8.89 7.30 8.27
C LEU A 21 -8.43 7.77 9.65
N PHE A 22 -7.78 8.92 9.73
CA PHE A 22 -7.40 9.54 11.00
C PHE A 22 -8.63 9.82 11.87
N LYS A 23 -9.74 10.27 11.28
CA LYS A 23 -11.00 10.50 12.00
C LYS A 23 -11.57 9.24 12.66
N TYR A 24 -11.46 8.07 12.01
CA TYR A 24 -12.07 6.83 12.52
C TYR A 24 -11.12 5.96 13.34
N THR A 25 -9.82 6.13 13.16
CA THR A 25 -8.79 5.26 13.76
C THR A 25 -7.85 6.00 14.71
N GLY A 26 -7.77 7.33 14.63
CA GLY A 26 -6.83 8.16 15.38
C GLY A 26 -5.36 7.92 15.00
N LYS A 27 -5.08 7.11 13.97
CA LYS A 27 -3.72 6.73 13.57
C LYS A 27 -3.32 7.44 12.28
N LYS A 28 -2.03 7.77 12.18
CA LYS A 28 -1.43 8.27 10.93
C LYS A 28 -1.02 7.09 10.07
N PHE A 29 -1.30 7.21 8.77
CA PHE A 29 -0.94 6.23 7.76
C PHE A 29 0.12 6.87 6.86
N THR A 30 1.26 6.20 6.70
CA THR A 30 2.44 6.76 6.05
C THR A 30 2.63 6.27 4.62
N ALA A 31 2.19 5.04 4.30
CA ALA A 31 2.33 4.48 2.96
C ALA A 31 0.95 4.15 2.37
N ILE A 32 0.39 5.09 1.61
CA ILE A 32 -0.87 4.94 0.88
C ILE A 32 -0.52 4.75 -0.59
N GLN A 33 -0.91 3.62 -1.17
CA GLN A 33 -0.79 3.33 -2.59
C GLN A 33 -2.17 3.20 -3.21
N PHE A 34 -2.46 4.03 -4.19
CA PHE A 34 -3.70 3.92 -4.94
C PHE A 34 -3.60 2.84 -6.02
N ILE A 35 -4.63 1.99 -6.11
CA ILE A 35 -4.72 0.90 -7.06
C ILE A 35 -5.92 1.15 -7.97
N GLY A 36 -5.73 1.01 -9.27
CA GLY A 36 -6.84 1.05 -10.23
C GLY A 36 -7.59 2.39 -10.25
N GLN A 37 -6.88 3.52 -10.09
CA GLN A 37 -7.43 4.89 -10.20
C GLN A 37 -8.21 5.13 -11.50
N SER A 38 -7.79 4.48 -12.59
CA SER A 38 -8.47 4.51 -13.90
C SER A 38 -9.54 3.42 -14.08
N GLY A 39 -9.76 2.57 -13.08
CA GLY A 39 -10.68 1.44 -13.14
C GLY A 39 -12.09 1.76 -12.61
N PRO A 40 -13.07 0.87 -12.85
CA PRO A 40 -14.46 1.07 -12.39
C PRO A 40 -14.61 1.08 -10.86
N ARG A 41 -13.65 0.45 -10.15
CA ARG A 41 -13.57 0.39 -8.69
C ARG A 41 -12.15 0.72 -8.24
N PRO A 42 -11.82 2.01 -8.07
CA PRO A 42 -10.54 2.37 -7.49
C PRO A 42 -10.43 1.87 -6.06
N GLY A 43 -9.22 1.52 -5.68
CA GLY A 43 -8.86 1.06 -4.34
C GLY A 43 -7.63 1.78 -3.81
N ALA A 44 -7.40 1.70 -2.50
CA ALA A 44 -6.19 2.18 -1.86
C ALA A 44 -5.65 1.13 -0.91
N LEU A 45 -4.41 0.73 -1.13
CA LEU A 45 -3.64 -0.11 -0.22
C LEU A 45 -2.88 0.78 0.75
N ILE A 46 -2.96 0.46 2.03
CA ILE A 46 -2.39 1.28 3.09
C ILE A 46 -1.57 0.38 3.99
N ASP A 47 -0.32 0.76 4.20
CA ASP A 47 0.52 0.15 5.21
C ASP A 47 0.29 0.82 6.57
N ILE A 48 0.17 -0.03 7.60
CA ILE A 48 0.10 0.39 8.98
C ILE A 48 1.28 -0.22 9.72
N GLU A 49 2.26 0.63 9.99
CA GLU A 49 3.43 0.29 10.78
C GLU A 49 3.03 0.04 12.25
N GLY A 50 3.48 -1.08 12.83
CA GLY A 50 3.20 -1.43 14.22
C GLY A 50 1.73 -1.72 14.53
N ALA A 51 0.87 -1.93 13.54
CA ALA A 51 -0.53 -2.28 13.79
C ALA A 51 -0.68 -3.71 14.30
N ASN A 52 -1.38 -3.85 15.42
CA ASN A 52 -1.83 -5.14 15.93
C ASN A 52 -3.09 -5.61 15.18
N TRP A 53 -3.28 -6.92 15.06
CA TRP A 53 -4.47 -7.54 14.47
C TRP A 53 -5.78 -7.05 15.10
N GLY A 54 -5.80 -6.82 16.42
CA GLY A 54 -6.97 -6.28 17.11
C GLY A 54 -7.37 -4.88 16.62
N ALA A 55 -6.39 -4.00 16.38
CA ALA A 55 -6.66 -2.66 15.86
C ALA A 55 -7.19 -2.75 14.42
N LEU A 56 -6.62 -3.62 13.60
CA LEU A 56 -7.07 -3.88 12.24
C LEU A 56 -8.50 -4.45 12.16
N ALA A 57 -8.82 -5.41 13.03
CA ALA A 57 -10.16 -5.97 13.14
C ALA A 57 -11.18 -4.89 13.54
N GLU A 58 -10.81 -3.99 14.45
CA GLU A 58 -11.66 -2.87 14.83
C GLU A 58 -11.88 -1.88 13.67
N ILE A 59 -10.81 -1.53 12.95
CA ILE A 59 -10.87 -0.68 11.75
C ILE A 59 -11.81 -1.29 10.73
N ARG A 60 -11.63 -2.58 10.41
CA ARG A 60 -12.53 -3.30 9.50
C ARG A 60 -13.96 -3.27 10.02
N ARG A 61 -14.21 -3.57 11.29
CA ARG A 61 -15.56 -3.58 11.87
C ARG A 61 -16.27 -2.22 11.73
N ARG A 62 -15.53 -1.11 11.87
CA ARG A 62 -16.10 0.26 11.79
C ARG A 62 -16.26 0.77 10.37
N LEU A 63 -15.31 0.49 9.49
CA LEU A 63 -15.23 1.09 8.16
C LEU A 63 -15.81 0.19 7.06
N HIS A 64 -15.81 -1.13 7.26
CA HIS A 64 -16.32 -2.06 6.26
C HIS A 64 -17.82 -1.87 6.05
N GLY A 65 -18.22 -1.60 4.80
CA GLY A 65 -19.61 -1.36 4.44
C GLY A 65 -20.09 0.07 4.70
N MET A 66 -19.22 0.96 5.15
CA MET A 66 -19.56 2.36 5.36
C MET A 66 -19.86 3.06 4.03
N TYR A 67 -20.76 4.02 4.04
CA TYR A 67 -21.04 4.87 2.88
C TYR A 67 -20.21 6.14 2.95
N TRP A 68 -19.31 6.31 2.00
CA TRP A 68 -18.41 7.46 1.92
C TRP A 68 -18.36 7.98 0.48
N LYS A 69 -18.52 9.30 0.31
CA LYS A 69 -18.46 9.98 -1.01
C LYS A 69 -19.29 9.27 -2.10
N ARG A 70 -20.55 8.95 -1.78
CA ARG A 70 -21.52 8.28 -2.67
C ARG A 70 -21.21 6.83 -3.04
N ARG A 71 -20.28 6.18 -2.33
CA ARG A 71 -19.92 4.78 -2.56
C ARG A 71 -19.86 4.02 -1.25
N ARG A 72 -20.17 2.73 -1.31
CA ARG A 72 -20.00 1.82 -0.18
C ARG A 72 -18.58 1.28 -0.20
N ILE A 73 -17.78 1.59 0.82
CA ILE A 73 -16.38 1.16 0.88
C ILE A 73 -16.27 -0.26 1.43
N GLY A 74 -15.37 -1.04 0.81
CA GLY A 74 -14.98 -2.37 1.29
C GLY A 74 -13.63 -2.30 1.99
N ILE A 75 -13.44 -3.05 3.08
CA ILE A 75 -12.15 -3.14 3.78
C ILE A 75 -11.66 -4.58 3.77
N TRP A 76 -10.51 -4.79 3.15
CA TRP A 76 -9.83 -6.08 3.08
C TRP A 76 -8.56 -6.05 3.92
N LEU A 77 -8.41 -7.05 4.78
CA LEU A 77 -7.24 -7.23 5.64
C LEU A 77 -6.26 -8.15 4.93
N PHE A 78 -5.03 -7.71 4.73
CA PHE A 78 -3.97 -8.51 4.12
C PHE A 78 -2.87 -8.81 5.13
N SER A 79 -2.98 -9.97 5.79
CA SER A 79 -1.98 -10.45 6.75
C SER A 79 -0.73 -11.03 6.08
N PHE A 80 -0.85 -11.48 4.83
CA PHE A 80 0.20 -12.22 4.13
C PHE A 80 1.37 -11.34 3.63
N TRP A 81 1.19 -10.02 3.58
CA TRP A 81 2.12 -9.13 2.88
C TRP A 81 3.43 -8.82 3.65
N GLU A 82 3.47 -8.97 4.97
CA GLU A 82 4.69 -8.76 5.78
C GLU A 82 5.88 -9.60 5.31
N ARG A 83 5.62 -10.81 4.81
CA ARG A 83 6.69 -11.73 4.37
C ARG A 83 7.30 -11.31 3.02
N SER A 84 6.58 -10.55 2.20
CA SER A 84 7.06 -10.09 0.89
C SER A 84 7.85 -8.78 0.99
N ASP A 85 7.45 -7.85 1.87
CA ASP A 85 8.22 -6.61 2.14
C ASP A 85 9.65 -6.92 2.56
N ALA A 86 9.85 -7.85 3.49
CA ALA A 86 11.20 -8.23 3.96
C ALA A 86 12.06 -8.82 2.83
N ALA A 87 11.45 -9.59 1.93
CA ALA A 87 12.13 -10.18 0.77
C ALA A 87 12.44 -9.13 -0.31
N GLU A 88 11.55 -8.17 -0.53
CA GLU A 88 11.75 -7.08 -1.48
C GLU A 88 12.76 -6.04 -0.98
N ALA A 89 12.76 -5.73 0.32
CA ALA A 89 13.75 -4.88 0.97
C ALA A 89 15.17 -5.48 0.88
N ARG A 90 15.31 -6.82 0.98
CA ARG A 90 16.57 -7.51 0.69
C ARG A 90 16.99 -7.29 -0.77
N ARG A 91 16.10 -7.55 -1.73
CA ARG A 91 16.38 -7.32 -3.16
C ARG A 91 16.81 -5.89 -3.47
N GLN A 92 16.16 -4.88 -2.89
CA GLN A 92 16.52 -3.49 -3.10
C GLN A 92 17.90 -3.13 -2.50
N ARG A 93 18.24 -3.66 -1.32
CA ARG A 93 19.58 -3.48 -0.73
C ARG A 93 20.67 -4.16 -1.56
N GLU A 94 20.39 -5.36 -2.07
CA GLU A 94 21.31 -6.11 -2.93
C GLU A 94 21.52 -5.40 -4.27
N ALA A 95 20.45 -4.88 -4.89
CA ALA A 95 20.53 -4.10 -6.12
C ALA A 95 21.32 -2.79 -5.93
N ARG A 96 21.17 -2.11 -4.79
CA ARG A 96 21.90 -0.87 -4.48
C ARG A 96 23.39 -1.10 -4.19
N THR A 97 23.76 -2.32 -3.78
CA THR A 97 25.14 -2.70 -3.47
C THR A 97 25.87 -3.31 -4.69
N GLN A 98 25.17 -3.57 -5.79
CA GLN A 98 25.77 -4.16 -6.98
C GLN A 98 26.43 -3.07 -7.84
N PRO A 99 27.77 -3.06 -7.99
CA PRO A 99 28.42 -2.13 -8.92
C PRO A 99 27.99 -2.45 -10.36
N PRO A 100 27.96 -1.46 -11.28
CA PRO A 100 27.62 -1.71 -12.67
C PRO A 100 28.56 -2.79 -13.22
N ARG A 101 28.00 -3.90 -13.71
CA ARG A 101 28.78 -4.92 -14.42
C ARG A 101 29.30 -4.29 -15.72
N GLY A 102 30.47 -3.68 -15.65
CA GLY A 102 31.30 -3.39 -16.82
C GLY A 102 31.69 -4.72 -17.44
N GLY A 103 31.07 -5.08 -18.56
CA GLY A 103 31.52 -6.20 -19.37
C GLY A 103 32.90 -5.91 -19.95
N PRO A 104 33.78 -6.91 -20.09
CA PRO A 104 35.08 -6.69 -20.71
C PRO A 104 34.89 -6.33 -22.19
N MET A 105 35.31 -5.12 -22.58
CA MET A 105 35.52 -4.74 -23.98
C MET A 105 36.61 -5.66 -24.55
N THR A 106 36.19 -6.73 -25.22
CA THR A 106 37.07 -7.52 -26.08
C THR A 106 37.34 -6.68 -27.33
N THR A 107 38.42 -5.92 -27.31
CA THR A 107 38.93 -5.25 -28.51
C THR A 107 39.66 -6.31 -29.37
N PHE A 108 38.94 -6.93 -30.29
CA PHE A 108 39.56 -7.59 -31.44
C PHE A 108 39.91 -6.51 -32.47
N ARG A 109 41.21 -6.26 -32.70
CA ARG A 109 41.69 -5.61 -33.92
C ARG A 109 42.54 -6.61 -34.70
N ARG A 110 42.25 -6.67 -36.00
CA ARG A 110 42.93 -7.41 -37.06
C ARG A 110 44.37 -6.93 -37.25
#